data_AF-D0CEF4-F1
#
_entry.id   AF-D0CEF4-F1
#
_cell.length_a   1.000
_cell.length_b   1.000
_cell.length_c   1.000
_cell.angle_alpha   90.00
_cell.angle_beta   90.00
_cell.angle_gamma   90.00
#
_symmetry.space_group_name_H-M   'P 1'
#
loop_
_entity.id
_entity.type
_entity.pdbx_description
1 polymer ?
#
loop_
_entity_poly.entity_id
_entity_poly.type
_entity_poly.pdbx_seq_one_letter_code
_entity_poly.pdbx_strand_id
1 'polypeptide(L)'
;MKIKDHVQTVFLVCCVISIILFGFIYSLMIKDINNLGGAVKESFSLTASFFGGITTLAAAYIALVIYENWKVEYNKNIEKDFLMKALSSLENCHFNLIPNINELEDIVLASQQGTTIIKTTIEPCIIDINLMEITSQNIKHLQQVILREEITDFFKCYKESYELLKKQTVHFHTMYLKDIREFNSTGQSDFGSVSFFRINCQESLNPYPKKISNYKESYENLSNKLIELIKA
;
A
#
# COMPACT_ATOMS: atom_id res chain seq x y z
N MET A 1 16.15 -4.75 19.81
CA MET A 1 17.00 -4.85 21.02
C MET A 1 17.01 -6.23 21.68
N LYS A 2 15.94 -7.04 21.62
CA LYS A 2 15.83 -8.32 22.36
C LYS A 2 16.71 -9.50 21.88
N ILE A 3 17.08 -9.57 20.60
CA ILE A 3 17.82 -10.73 20.05
C ILE A 3 19.23 -10.82 20.62
N LYS A 4 19.92 -9.69 20.75
CA LYS A 4 21.27 -9.62 21.34
C LYS A 4 21.27 -10.18 22.77
N ASP A 5 20.26 -9.81 23.56
CA ASP A 5 20.11 -10.25 24.94
C ASP A 5 19.78 -11.75 25.02
N HIS A 6 18.97 -12.28 24.10
CA HIS A 6 18.69 -13.72 24.00
C HIS A 6 19.94 -14.53 23.63
N VAL A 7 20.70 -14.10 22.63
CA VAL A 7 21.93 -14.79 22.22
C VAL A 7 22.96 -14.78 23.35
N GLN A 8 23.12 -13.64 24.03
CA GLN A 8 24.02 -13.53 25.17
C GLN A 8 23.59 -14.43 26.34
N THR A 9 22.28 -14.50 26.61
CA THR A 9 21.73 -15.36 27.68
C THR A 9 21.92 -16.84 27.35
N VAL A 10 21.64 -17.26 26.12
CA VAL A 10 21.81 -18.65 25.67
C VAL A 10 23.28 -19.07 25.74
N PHE A 11 24.21 -18.19 25.34
CA PHE A 11 25.64 -18.46 25.43
C PHE A 11 26.09 -18.62 26.89
N LEU A 12 25.65 -17.73 27.79
CA LEU A 12 25.96 -17.80 29.21
C LEU A 12 25.45 -19.10 29.84
N VAL A 13 24.20 -19.48 29.54
CA VAL A 13 23.61 -20.73 30.01
C VAL A 13 24.40 -21.95 29.50
N CYS A 14 24.79 -21.97 28.22
CA CYS A 14 25.62 -23.04 27.67
C CYS A 14 26.98 -23.14 28.38
N CYS A 15 27.64 -22.03 28.66
CA CYS A 15 28.92 -22.02 29.39
C CYS A 15 28.77 -22.56 30.81
N VAL A 16 27.74 -22.11 31.55
CA VAL A 16 27.50 -22.56 32.93
C VAL A 16 27.17 -24.05 32.98
N ILE A 17 26.30 -24.53 32.09
CA ILE A 17 25.96 -25.96 32.01
C ILE A 17 27.20 -26.79 31.70
N SER A 18 28.08 -26.32 30.80
CA SER A 18 29.30 -27.04 30.43
C SER A 18 30.30 -27.18 31.58
N ILE A 19 30.43 -26.15 32.41
CA ILE A 19 31.29 -26.17 33.61
C ILE A 19 30.76 -27.18 34.63
N ILE A 20 29.43 -27.20 34.86
CA ILE A 20 28.78 -28.14 35.76
C ILE A 20 28.93 -29.59 35.23
N LEU A 21 28.74 -29.79 33.92
CA LEU A 21 28.88 -31.09 33.27
C LEU A 21 30.32 -31.62 33.39
N PHE A 22 31.30 -30.74 33.18
CA PHE A 22 32.72 -31.08 33.34
C PHE A 22 33.02 -31.53 34.78
N GLY A 23 32.59 -30.76 35.78
CA GLY A 23 32.78 -31.11 37.19
C GLY A 23 32.13 -32.44 37.56
N PHE A 24 30.93 -32.71 37.03
CA PHE A 24 30.21 -33.96 37.26
C PHE A 24 30.94 -35.16 36.62
N ILE A 25 31.31 -35.07 35.34
CA ILE A 25 32.02 -36.15 34.63
C ILE A 25 33.40 -36.38 35.26
N TYR A 26 34.12 -35.31 35.62
CA TYR A 26 35.40 -35.40 36.31
C TYR A 26 35.28 -36.12 37.66
N SER A 27 34.26 -35.78 38.46
CA SER A 27 33.99 -36.46 39.73
C SER A 27 33.67 -37.95 39.57
N LEU A 28 33.07 -38.35 38.45
CA LEU A 28 32.79 -39.76 38.16
C LEU A 28 34.05 -40.54 37.75
N MET A 29 35.02 -39.87 37.10
CA MET A 29 36.24 -40.48 36.56
C MET A 29 37.41 -40.53 37.56
N ILE A 30 37.39 -39.75 38.65
CA ILE A 30 38.50 -39.67 39.61
C ILE A 30 38.62 -40.87 40.57
N LYS A 31 37.90 -41.97 40.32
CA LYS A 31 37.84 -43.13 41.22
C LYS A 31 39.20 -43.82 41.45
N ASP A 32 40.17 -43.64 40.56
CA ASP A 32 41.55 -44.12 40.72
C ASP A 32 42.55 -42.97 40.76
N ILE A 33 43.12 -42.70 41.94
CA ILE A 33 44.08 -41.60 42.21
C ILE A 33 45.34 -41.71 41.35
N ASN A 34 45.69 -42.92 40.89
CA ASN A 34 46.91 -43.19 40.13
C ASN A 34 46.82 -42.79 38.65
N ASN A 35 45.65 -42.40 38.12
CA ASN A 35 45.46 -42.04 36.71
C ASN A 35 44.79 -40.66 36.54
N LEU A 36 45.23 -39.68 37.32
CA LEU A 36 44.67 -38.33 37.31
C LEU A 36 44.72 -37.66 35.92
N GLY A 37 45.82 -37.86 35.16
CA GLY A 37 45.99 -37.31 33.82
C GLY A 37 45.04 -37.91 32.78
N GLY A 38 44.75 -39.22 32.87
CA GLY A 38 43.77 -39.90 32.03
C GLY A 38 42.34 -39.41 32.31
N ALA A 39 41.99 -39.29 33.60
CA ALA A 39 40.66 -38.83 34.02
C ALA A 39 40.33 -37.41 33.55
N VAL A 40 41.30 -36.48 33.58
CA VAL A 40 41.12 -35.11 33.04
C VAL A 40 40.90 -35.13 31.53
N LYS A 41 41.70 -35.92 30.79
CA LYS A 41 41.60 -36.00 29.33
C LYS A 41 40.26 -36.57 28.86
N GLU A 42 39.81 -37.66 29.49
CA GLU A 42 38.54 -38.31 29.15
C GLU A 42 37.34 -37.47 29.54
N SER A 43 37.35 -36.85 30.73
CA SER A 43 36.28 -35.95 31.15
C SER A 43 36.17 -34.72 30.25
N PHE A 44 37.29 -34.15 29.82
CA PHE A 44 37.29 -33.06 28.84
C PHE A 44 36.77 -33.50 27.48
N SER A 45 37.20 -34.67 26.98
CA SER A 45 36.73 -35.22 25.70
C SER A 45 35.22 -35.48 25.68
N LEU A 46 34.68 -36.06 26.76
CA LEU A 46 33.24 -36.29 26.90
C LEU A 46 32.47 -34.97 27.01
N THR A 47 32.95 -34.03 27.83
CA THR A 47 32.32 -32.70 27.96
C THR A 47 32.32 -31.96 26.62
N ALA A 48 33.40 -32.03 25.85
CA ALA A 48 33.49 -31.41 24.52
C ALA A 48 32.46 -32.01 23.54
N SER A 49 32.22 -33.33 23.60
CA SER A 49 31.19 -33.98 22.79
C SER A 49 29.78 -33.51 23.16
N PHE A 50 29.45 -33.45 24.45
CA PHE A 50 28.17 -32.89 24.93
C PHE A 50 28.03 -31.40 24.60
N PHE A 51 29.10 -30.63 24.71
CA PHE A 51 29.12 -29.22 24.37
C PHE A 51 28.80 -29.00 22.89
N GLY A 52 29.33 -29.83 21.99
CA GLY A 52 28.98 -29.77 20.56
C GLY A 52 27.49 -29.98 20.31
N GLY A 53 26.88 -30.96 21.00
CA GLY A 53 25.44 -31.21 20.92
C GLY A 53 24.59 -30.05 21.46
N ILE A 54 24.94 -29.54 22.65
CA ILE A 54 24.25 -28.40 23.28
C ILE A 54 24.39 -27.15 22.41
N THR A 55 25.58 -26.88 21.87
CA THR A 55 25.84 -25.73 20.99
C THR A 55 25.00 -25.80 19.72
N THR A 56 24.84 -27.00 19.14
CA THR A 56 24.01 -27.19 17.94
C THR A 56 22.53 -26.92 18.25
N LEU A 57 22.03 -27.40 19.38
CA LEU A 57 20.65 -27.13 19.81
C LEU A 57 20.42 -25.65 20.11
N ALA A 58 21.39 -25.00 20.78
CA ALA A 58 21.38 -23.57 21.04
C ALA A 58 21.38 -22.76 19.73
N ALA A 59 22.20 -23.15 18.76
CA ALA A 59 22.22 -22.51 17.44
C ALA A 59 20.89 -22.68 16.69
N ALA A 60 20.28 -23.87 16.74
CA ALA A 60 18.96 -24.12 16.15
C ALA A 60 17.86 -23.26 16.82
N TYR A 61 17.91 -23.12 18.15
CA TYR A 61 16.98 -22.25 18.88
C TYR A 61 17.15 -20.78 18.48
N ILE A 62 18.39 -20.28 18.41
CA ILE A 62 18.67 -18.91 17.96
C ILE A 62 18.17 -18.71 16.52
N ALA A 63 18.42 -19.66 15.63
CA ALA A 63 17.95 -19.60 14.24
C ALA A 63 16.42 -19.53 14.15
N LEU A 64 15.69 -20.29 14.98
CA LEU A 64 14.23 -20.23 15.07
C LEU A 64 13.76 -18.83 15.48
N VAL A 65 14.34 -18.26 16.54
CA VAL A 65 13.99 -16.92 17.04
C VAL A 65 14.29 -15.84 15.99
N ILE A 66 15.40 -15.96 15.27
CA ILE A 66 15.74 -15.02 14.18
C ILE A 66 14.72 -15.15 13.05
N TYR A 67 14.36 -16.39 12.66
CA TYR A 67 13.41 -16.63 11.60
C TYR A 67 12.01 -16.08 11.92
N GLU A 68 11.51 -16.27 13.14
CA GLU A 68 10.21 -15.73 13.55
C GLU A 68 10.18 -14.20 13.49
N ASN A 69 11.23 -13.54 13.98
CA ASN A 69 11.33 -12.08 13.92
C ASN A 69 11.42 -11.59 12.47
N TRP A 70 12.27 -12.22 11.66
CA TRP A 70 12.41 -11.90 10.24
C TRP A 70 11.08 -12.07 9.50
N LYS A 71 10.33 -13.14 9.77
CA LYS A 71 9.03 -13.40 9.15
C LYS A 71 8.02 -12.30 9.46
N VAL A 72 7.97 -11.83 10.71
CA VAL A 72 7.07 -10.73 11.12
C VAL A 72 7.46 -9.43 10.42
N GLU A 73 8.75 -9.09 10.40
CA GLU A 73 9.25 -7.87 9.75
C GLU A 73 9.04 -7.91 8.23
N TYR A 74 9.32 -9.05 7.60
CA TYR A 74 9.12 -9.26 6.18
C TYR A 74 7.65 -9.12 5.77
N ASN A 75 6.72 -9.71 6.53
CA ASN A 75 5.28 -9.56 6.27
C ASN A 75 4.82 -8.10 6.41
N LYS A 76 5.32 -7.36 7.41
CA LYS A 76 5.03 -5.92 7.55
C LYS A 76 5.55 -5.11 6.36
N ASN A 77 6.75 -5.41 5.89
CA ASN A 77 7.31 -4.75 4.71
C ASN A 77 6.50 -5.04 3.44
N ILE A 78 6.06 -6.30 3.24
CA ILE A 78 5.17 -6.65 2.14
C ILE A 78 3.86 -5.86 2.20
N GLU A 79 3.24 -5.76 3.38
CA GLU A 79 1.99 -5.03 3.56
C GLU A 79 2.17 -3.54 3.23
N LYS A 80 3.26 -2.94 3.69
CA LYS A 80 3.63 -1.56 3.35
C LYS A 80 3.83 -1.36 1.84
N ASP A 81 4.48 -2.30 1.16
CA ASP A 81 4.66 -2.25 -0.29
C ASP A 81 3.32 -2.29 -1.02
N PHE A 82 2.36 -3.12 -0.58
CA PHE A 82 1.02 -3.15 -1.15
C PHE A 82 0.25 -1.85 -0.91
N LEU A 83 0.36 -1.26 0.28
CA LEU A 83 -0.24 0.04 0.59
C LEU A 83 0.36 1.15 -0.28
N MET A 84 1.68 1.18 -0.47
CA MET A 84 2.34 2.14 -1.36
C MET A 84 1.89 1.98 -2.81
N LYS A 85 1.77 0.74 -3.31
CA LYS A 85 1.25 0.45 -4.65
C LYS A 85 -0.22 0.86 -4.82
N ALA A 86 -1.04 0.66 -3.78
CA ALA A 86 -2.42 1.12 -3.79
C ALA A 86 -2.50 2.65 -3.84
N LEU A 87 -1.68 3.34 -3.03
CA LEU A 87 -1.62 4.80 -3.00
C LEU A 87 -1.15 5.38 -4.35
N SER A 88 -0.08 4.84 -4.93
CA SER A 88 0.41 5.34 -6.24
C SER A 88 -0.62 5.12 -7.36
N SER A 89 -1.33 3.99 -7.34
CA SER A 89 -2.40 3.71 -8.31
C SER A 89 -3.58 4.67 -8.14
N LEU A 90 -3.93 4.99 -6.89
CA LEU A 90 -4.97 5.96 -6.54
C LEU A 90 -4.60 7.38 -7.00
N GLU A 91 -3.37 7.82 -6.73
CA GLU A 91 -2.84 9.10 -7.19
C GLU A 91 -2.86 9.21 -8.72
N ASN A 92 -2.45 8.17 -9.43
CA ASN A 92 -2.52 8.14 -10.90
C ASN A 92 -3.96 8.28 -11.41
N CYS A 93 -4.95 7.63 -10.78
CA CYS A 93 -6.36 7.80 -11.13
C CYS A 93 -6.81 9.25 -10.94
N HIS A 94 -6.38 9.87 -9.84
CA HIS A 94 -6.73 11.24 -9.49
C HIS A 94 -6.11 12.27 -10.44
N PHE A 95 -4.81 12.16 -10.72
CA PHE A 95 -4.10 13.06 -11.64
C PHE A 95 -4.64 13.00 -13.07
N ASN A 96 -5.12 11.84 -13.52
CA ASN A 96 -5.74 11.71 -14.85
C ASN A 96 -7.14 12.35 -14.90
N LEU A 97 -7.88 12.40 -13.79
CA LEU A 97 -9.25 12.90 -13.75
C LEU A 97 -9.32 14.41 -13.44
N ILE A 98 -8.45 14.94 -12.57
CA ILE A 98 -8.50 16.33 -12.11
C ILE A 98 -8.50 17.37 -13.24
N PRO A 99 -7.59 17.31 -14.24
CA PRO A 99 -7.51 18.35 -15.26
C PRO A 99 -8.85 18.50 -16.01
N ASN A 100 -9.49 17.37 -16.29
CA ASN A 100 -10.79 17.31 -16.96
C ASN A 100 -11.93 17.85 -16.07
N ILE A 101 -11.88 17.57 -14.77
CA ILE A 101 -12.85 18.13 -13.81
C ILE A 101 -12.73 19.65 -13.78
N ASN A 102 -11.51 20.18 -13.60
CA ASN A 102 -11.28 21.62 -13.51
C ASN A 102 -11.71 22.33 -14.80
N GLU A 103 -11.38 21.75 -15.96
CA GLU A 103 -11.78 22.29 -17.26
C GLU A 103 -13.31 22.32 -17.43
N LEU A 104 -14.01 21.26 -17.03
CA LEU A 104 -15.47 21.24 -17.07
C LEU A 104 -16.09 22.21 -16.04
N GLU A 105 -15.49 22.35 -14.87
CA GLU A 105 -15.91 23.29 -13.85
C GLU A 105 -15.82 24.74 -14.37
N ASP A 106 -14.73 25.10 -15.04
CA ASP A 106 -14.56 26.41 -15.67
C ASP A 106 -15.63 26.67 -16.75
N ILE A 107 -15.90 25.67 -17.60
CA ILE A 107 -16.94 25.76 -18.64
C ILE A 107 -18.33 25.96 -18.01
N VAL A 108 -18.64 25.18 -16.97
CA VAL A 108 -19.91 25.29 -16.25
C VAL A 108 -20.05 26.67 -15.59
N LEU A 109 -19.02 27.15 -14.90
CA LEU A 109 -19.02 28.47 -14.25
C LEU A 109 -19.20 29.60 -15.27
N ALA A 110 -18.49 29.54 -16.40
CA ALA A 110 -18.63 30.53 -17.45
C ALA A 110 -20.04 30.52 -18.07
N SER A 111 -20.61 29.33 -18.30
CA SER A 111 -21.97 29.20 -18.82
C SER A 111 -23.01 29.81 -17.86
N GLN A 112 -22.83 29.64 -16.55
CA GLN A 112 -23.69 30.23 -15.52
C GLN A 112 -23.60 31.76 -15.48
N GLN A 113 -22.43 32.30 -15.79
CA GLN A 113 -22.19 33.75 -15.88
C GLN A 113 -22.63 34.35 -17.22
N GLY A 114 -23.19 33.55 -18.13
CA GLY A 114 -23.55 33.99 -19.48
C GLY A 114 -22.35 34.26 -20.38
N THR A 115 -21.15 33.85 -19.96
CA THR A 115 -19.92 33.95 -20.73
C THR A 115 -19.68 32.67 -21.54
N THR A 116 -19.19 32.83 -22.76
CA THR A 116 -18.85 31.71 -23.63
C THR A 116 -17.35 31.49 -23.61
N ILE A 117 -16.89 30.37 -23.08
CA ILE A 117 -15.48 29.97 -23.23
C ILE A 117 -15.32 29.29 -24.58
N ILE A 118 -14.44 29.84 -25.40
CA ILE A 118 -14.03 29.24 -26.67
C ILE A 118 -12.82 28.37 -26.36
N LYS A 119 -13.01 27.05 -26.33
CA LYS A 119 -11.90 26.10 -26.30
C LYS A 119 -11.89 25.26 -27.56
N THR A 120 -10.75 25.34 -28.25
CA THR A 120 -10.51 24.73 -29.56
C THR A 120 -10.31 23.23 -29.51
N THR A 121 -10.00 22.65 -28.35
CA THR A 121 -9.82 21.21 -28.20
C THR A 121 -9.98 20.80 -26.74
N ILE A 122 -10.94 19.92 -26.47
CA ILE A 122 -10.95 19.11 -25.25
C ILE A 122 -10.41 17.75 -25.69
N GLU A 123 -9.23 17.36 -25.21
CA GLU A 123 -8.68 16.05 -25.53
C GLU A 123 -9.56 14.94 -24.91
N PRO A 124 -9.84 13.85 -25.65
CA PRO A 124 -10.63 12.75 -25.11
C PRO A 124 -9.85 12.08 -23.96
N CYS A 125 -10.42 12.16 -22.76
CA CYS A 125 -9.85 11.55 -21.57
C CYS A 125 -9.77 10.02 -21.74
N ILE A 126 -8.55 9.48 -21.80
CA ILE A 126 -8.33 8.03 -21.69
C ILE A 126 -8.40 7.67 -20.21
N ILE A 127 -9.61 7.35 -19.75
CA ILE A 127 -9.81 6.84 -18.39
C ILE A 127 -9.39 5.37 -18.36
N ASP A 128 -8.18 5.11 -17.86
CA ASP A 128 -7.66 3.75 -17.73
C ASP A 128 -8.39 2.98 -16.61
N ILE A 129 -9.33 2.13 -17.01
CA ILE A 129 -10.13 1.27 -16.13
C ILE A 129 -9.24 0.28 -15.37
N ASN A 130 -8.06 -0.07 -15.92
CA ASN A 130 -7.18 -1.05 -15.30
C ASN A 130 -6.61 -0.54 -13.97
N LEU A 131 -6.43 0.76 -13.79
CA LEU A 131 -5.84 1.33 -12.57
C LEU A 131 -6.74 1.14 -11.33
N MET A 132 -8.06 1.23 -11.47
CA MET A 132 -8.99 0.95 -10.36
C MET A 132 -9.01 -0.53 -9.99
N GLU A 133 -8.87 -1.42 -10.99
CA GLU A 133 -8.79 -2.85 -10.74
C GLU A 133 -7.48 -3.23 -10.06
N ILE A 134 -6.35 -2.66 -10.50
CA ILE A 134 -5.05 -2.79 -9.86
C ILE A 134 -5.11 -2.33 -8.39
N THR A 135 -5.73 -1.17 -8.13
CA THR A 135 -5.91 -0.67 -6.76
C THR A 135 -6.74 -1.63 -5.91
N SER A 136 -7.85 -2.14 -6.46
CA SER A 136 -8.67 -3.14 -5.79
C SER A 136 -7.90 -4.43 -5.50
N GLN A 137 -7.03 -4.88 -6.41
CA GLN A 137 -6.23 -6.08 -6.22
C GLN A 137 -5.19 -5.87 -5.11
N ASN A 138 -4.50 -4.73 -5.10
CA ASN A 138 -3.53 -4.39 -4.06
C ASN A 138 -4.18 -4.36 -2.67
N ILE A 139 -5.38 -3.80 -2.53
CA ILE A 139 -6.14 -3.80 -1.26
C ILE A 139 -6.56 -5.22 -0.84
N LYS A 140 -6.92 -6.10 -1.80
CA LYS A 140 -7.27 -7.49 -1.50
C LYS A 140 -6.09 -8.31 -0.97
N HIS A 141 -4.85 -7.94 -1.32
CA HIS A 141 -3.65 -8.63 -0.87
C HIS A 141 -3.17 -8.21 0.53
N LEU A 142 -3.83 -7.24 1.18
CA LEU A 142 -3.54 -6.88 2.56
C LEU A 142 -3.88 -8.06 3.49
N GLN A 143 -2.92 -8.44 4.33
CA GLN A 143 -3.02 -9.62 5.18
C GLN A 143 -3.86 -9.38 6.43
N GLN A 144 -3.91 -8.15 6.94
CA GLN A 144 -4.66 -7.83 8.15
C GLN A 144 -6.15 -7.61 7.84
N VAL A 145 -6.99 -8.52 8.34
CA VAL A 145 -8.45 -8.56 8.07
C VAL A 145 -9.14 -7.25 8.46
N ILE A 146 -8.81 -6.70 9.64
CA ILE A 146 -9.45 -5.48 10.17
C ILE A 146 -9.09 -4.26 9.30
N LEU A 147 -7.81 -4.09 8.97
CA LEU A 147 -7.34 -3.00 8.10
C LEU A 147 -7.93 -3.12 6.70
N ARG A 148 -8.05 -4.34 6.19
CA ARG A 148 -8.63 -4.61 4.88
C ARG A 148 -10.11 -4.20 4.83
N GLU A 149 -10.91 -4.49 5.85
CA GLU A 149 -12.32 -4.10 5.88
C GLU A 149 -12.48 -2.57 5.87
N GLU A 150 -11.78 -1.86 6.75
CA GLU A 150 -11.82 -0.39 6.78
C GLU A 150 -11.42 0.23 5.44
N ILE A 151 -10.29 -0.18 4.87
CA ILE A 151 -9.83 0.35 3.57
C ILE A 151 -10.81 -0.01 2.45
N THR A 152 -11.42 -1.19 2.50
CA THR A 152 -12.38 -1.63 1.47
C THR A 152 -13.61 -0.73 1.45
N ASP A 153 -14.09 -0.27 2.61
CA ASP A 153 -15.22 0.65 2.69
C ASP A 153 -14.87 2.03 2.12
N PHE A 154 -13.72 2.61 2.51
CA PHE A 154 -13.25 3.86 1.92
C PHE A 154 -13.04 3.73 0.40
N PHE A 155 -12.46 2.63 -0.05
CA PHE A 155 -12.24 2.35 -1.47
C PHE A 155 -13.55 2.19 -2.24
N LYS A 156 -14.56 1.57 -1.63
CA LYS A 156 -15.90 1.45 -2.23
C LYS A 156 -16.54 2.82 -2.41
N CYS A 157 -16.52 3.68 -1.39
CA CYS A 157 -17.04 5.05 -1.48
C CYS A 157 -16.30 5.87 -2.55
N TYR A 158 -14.97 5.77 -2.60
CA TYR A 158 -14.15 6.39 -3.64
C TYR A 158 -14.55 5.89 -5.04
N LYS A 159 -14.64 4.57 -5.23
CA LYS A 159 -14.99 3.95 -6.52
C LYS A 159 -16.37 4.39 -7.02
N GLU A 160 -17.36 4.42 -6.13
CA GLU A 160 -18.72 4.87 -6.46
C GLU A 160 -18.72 6.35 -6.90
N SER A 161 -18.05 7.22 -6.13
CA SER A 161 -17.92 8.64 -6.45
C SER A 161 -17.18 8.87 -7.77
N TYR A 162 -16.10 8.13 -8.01
CA TYR A 162 -15.32 8.16 -9.24
C TYR A 162 -16.15 7.75 -10.46
N GLU A 163 -16.87 6.62 -10.39
CA GLU A 163 -17.71 6.14 -11.50
C GLU A 163 -18.85 7.10 -11.81
N LEU A 164 -19.47 7.70 -10.78
CA LEU A 164 -20.50 8.71 -10.96
C LEU A 164 -19.96 9.96 -11.66
N LEU A 165 -18.80 10.46 -11.22
CA LEU A 165 -18.17 11.64 -11.79
C LEU A 165 -17.70 11.38 -13.22
N LYS A 166 -17.09 10.23 -13.48
CA LYS A 166 -16.71 9.74 -14.81
C LYS A 166 -17.89 9.75 -15.78
N LYS A 167 -19.00 9.12 -15.42
CA LYS A 167 -20.19 9.05 -16.29
C LYS A 167 -20.71 10.44 -16.65
N GLN A 168 -20.68 11.37 -15.70
CA GLN A 168 -21.09 12.75 -15.97
C GLN A 168 -20.10 13.50 -16.85
N THR A 169 -18.80 13.39 -16.58
CA THR A 169 -17.74 13.98 -17.42
C THR A 169 -17.87 13.50 -18.87
N VAL A 170 -18.06 12.19 -19.09
CA VAL A 170 -18.29 11.63 -20.43
C VAL A 170 -19.58 12.16 -21.06
N HIS A 171 -20.66 12.28 -20.30
CA HIS A 171 -21.91 12.85 -20.78
C HIS A 171 -21.75 14.31 -21.24
N PHE A 172 -21.10 15.16 -20.43
CA PHE A 172 -20.83 16.56 -20.79
C PHE A 172 -19.97 16.66 -22.04
N HIS A 173 -18.92 15.85 -22.13
CA HIS A 173 -18.05 15.83 -23.30
C HIS A 173 -18.81 15.39 -24.56
N THR A 174 -19.69 14.39 -24.45
CA THR A 174 -20.50 13.91 -25.58
C THR A 174 -21.49 14.97 -26.05
N MET A 175 -22.16 15.68 -25.12
CA MET A 175 -23.06 16.79 -25.45
C MET A 175 -22.29 17.91 -26.14
N TYR A 176 -21.15 18.32 -25.58
CA TYR A 176 -20.29 19.34 -26.17
C TYR A 176 -19.84 18.99 -27.60
N LEU A 177 -19.41 17.75 -27.84
CA LEU A 177 -19.02 17.29 -29.17
C LEU A 177 -20.19 17.23 -30.16
N LYS A 178 -21.39 16.88 -29.69
CA LYS A 178 -22.60 16.87 -30.52
C LYS A 178 -22.95 18.28 -30.97
N ASP A 179 -22.93 19.24 -30.06
CA ASP A 179 -23.19 20.65 -30.35
C ASP A 179 -22.16 21.21 -31.35
N ILE A 180 -20.87 20.87 -31.22
CA ILE A 180 -19.83 21.22 -32.19
C ILE A 180 -20.15 20.68 -33.59
N ARG A 181 -20.57 19.42 -33.69
CA ARG A 181 -20.88 18.78 -34.99
C ARG A 181 -22.10 19.41 -35.65
N GLU A 182 -23.15 19.66 -34.88
CA GLU A 182 -24.36 20.33 -35.39
C GLU A 182 -24.02 21.73 -35.89
N PHE A 183 -23.24 22.50 -35.14
CA PHE A 183 -22.78 23.83 -35.58
C PHE A 183 -22.01 23.76 -36.90
N ASN A 184 -21.00 22.88 -37.01
CA ASN A 184 -20.21 22.73 -38.24
C ASN A 184 -21.06 22.29 -39.45
N SER A 185 -22.15 21.57 -39.23
CA SER A 185 -23.05 21.13 -40.31
C SER A 185 -23.95 22.24 -40.86
N THR A 186 -24.17 23.33 -40.11
CA THR A 186 -25.03 24.46 -40.53
C THR A 186 -24.36 25.45 -41.49
N GLY A 187 -23.08 25.26 -41.84
CA GLY A 187 -22.43 25.98 -42.94
C GLY A 187 -22.16 27.47 -42.71
N GLN A 188 -22.31 27.99 -41.48
CA GLN A 188 -21.90 29.37 -41.14
C GLN A 188 -20.38 29.44 -40.94
N SER A 189 -19.62 29.45 -42.04
CA SER A 189 -18.14 29.48 -42.04
C SER A 189 -17.52 30.88 -42.14
N ASP A 190 -18.30 31.95 -42.16
CA ASP A 190 -17.78 33.26 -42.60
C ASP A 190 -17.25 34.19 -41.50
N PHE A 191 -17.31 33.77 -40.23
CA PHE A 191 -16.59 34.45 -39.15
C PHE A 191 -15.57 33.48 -38.54
N GLY A 192 -14.29 33.83 -38.66
CA GLY A 192 -13.16 32.99 -38.28
C GLY A 192 -13.37 32.27 -36.94
N SER A 193 -13.53 30.95 -37.03
CA SER A 193 -13.33 29.90 -36.01
C SER A 193 -13.60 30.27 -34.53
N VAL A 194 -14.65 31.04 -34.25
CA VAL A 194 -15.08 31.36 -32.90
C VAL A 194 -16.51 30.87 -32.75
N SER A 195 -16.66 29.61 -32.35
CA SER A 195 -17.95 29.00 -32.04
C SER A 195 -18.38 29.45 -30.65
N PHE A 196 -19.52 30.14 -30.57
CA PHE A 196 -20.14 30.48 -29.30
C PHE A 196 -21.04 29.33 -28.83
N PHE A 197 -20.54 28.50 -27.92
CA PHE A 197 -21.36 27.46 -27.29
C PHE A 197 -22.11 28.01 -26.08
N ARG A 198 -23.44 28.03 -26.17
CA ARG A 198 -24.30 28.22 -25.00
C ARG A 198 -24.77 26.85 -24.56
N ILE A 199 -23.98 26.17 -23.72
CA ILE A 199 -24.47 24.97 -23.03
C ILE A 199 -25.62 25.45 -22.14
N ASN A 200 -26.86 25.13 -22.53
CA ASN A 200 -28.03 25.51 -21.76
C ASN A 200 -28.14 24.60 -20.52
N CYS A 201 -27.24 24.80 -19.56
CA CYS A 201 -27.22 24.09 -18.28
C CYS A 201 -28.41 24.45 -17.37
N GLN A 202 -29.33 25.32 -17.81
CA GLN A 202 -30.45 25.79 -16.98
C GLN A 202 -31.54 24.73 -16.78
N GLU A 203 -31.60 23.66 -17.58
CA GLU A 203 -32.71 22.69 -17.52
C GLU A 203 -32.58 21.57 -16.47
N SER A 204 -31.56 21.56 -15.61
CA SER A 204 -31.67 20.75 -14.39
C SER A 204 -30.74 21.23 -13.29
N LEU A 205 -31.13 20.97 -12.04
CA LEU A 205 -30.24 20.89 -10.89
C LEU A 205 -29.10 19.92 -11.19
N ASN A 206 -28.08 20.34 -11.94
CA ASN A 206 -26.96 19.49 -12.29
C ASN A 206 -26.12 19.28 -11.02
N PRO A 207 -26.09 18.06 -10.44
CA PRO A 207 -25.37 17.83 -9.19
C PRO A 207 -23.86 17.71 -9.42
N TYR A 208 -23.33 18.15 -10.56
CA TYR A 208 -21.91 18.02 -10.92
C TYR A 208 -20.98 18.65 -9.87
N PRO A 209 -21.18 19.90 -9.40
CA PRO A 209 -20.33 20.47 -8.35
C PRO A 209 -20.38 19.67 -7.04
N LYS A 210 -21.58 19.21 -6.65
CA LYS A 210 -21.77 18.36 -5.47
C LYS A 210 -21.03 17.02 -5.62
N LYS A 211 -21.05 16.41 -6.81
CA LYS A 211 -20.36 15.15 -7.08
C LYS A 211 -18.85 15.32 -7.15
N ILE A 212 -18.35 16.45 -7.66
CA ILE A 212 -16.92 16.81 -7.56
C ILE A 212 -16.51 16.89 -6.10
N SER A 213 -17.29 17.58 -5.25
CA SER A 213 -17.02 17.68 -3.81
C SER A 213 -16.97 16.30 -3.16
N ASN A 214 -17.98 15.47 -3.39
CA ASN A 214 -18.04 14.11 -2.84
C ASN A 214 -16.84 13.26 -3.31
N TYR A 215 -16.41 13.42 -4.55
CA TYR A 215 -15.23 12.74 -5.09
C TYR A 215 -13.94 13.20 -4.41
N LYS A 216 -13.72 14.53 -4.29
CA LYS A 216 -12.54 15.10 -3.62
C LYS A 216 -12.46 14.63 -2.17
N GLU A 217 -13.58 14.69 -1.44
CA GLU A 217 -13.69 14.21 -0.06
C GLU A 217 -13.40 12.71 0.05
N SER A 218 -13.98 11.88 -0.83
CA SER A 218 -13.73 10.43 -0.82
C SER A 218 -12.28 10.08 -1.14
N TYR A 219 -11.64 10.83 -2.04
CA TYR A 219 -10.23 10.67 -2.37
C TYR A 219 -9.34 11.04 -1.17
N GLU A 220 -9.55 12.21 -0.57
CA GLU A 220 -8.78 12.67 0.59
C GLU A 220 -8.90 11.71 1.77
N ASN A 221 -10.11 11.24 2.06
CA ASN A 221 -10.34 10.27 3.14
C ASN A 221 -9.56 8.97 2.90
N LEU A 222 -9.63 8.41 1.68
CA LEU A 222 -8.90 7.19 1.34
C LEU A 222 -7.38 7.40 1.34
N SER A 223 -6.89 8.49 0.76
CA SER A 223 -5.45 8.78 0.69
C SER A 223 -4.86 9.00 2.08
N ASN A 224 -5.55 9.78 2.92
CA ASN A 224 -5.11 10.05 4.29
C ASN A 224 -5.08 8.76 5.12
N LYS A 225 -6.09 7.90 4.99
CA LYS A 225 -6.10 6.60 5.66
C LYS A 225 -4.95 5.71 5.18
N LEU A 226 -4.70 5.62 3.88
CA LEU A 226 -3.55 4.87 3.36
C LEU A 226 -2.22 5.41 3.89
N ILE A 227 -2.04 6.73 3.94
CA ILE A 227 -0.83 7.38 4.45
C ILE A 227 -0.64 7.13 5.95
N GLU A 228 -1.72 7.19 6.74
CA GLU A 228 -1.71 6.87 8.17
C GLU A 228 -1.21 5.44 8.40
N LEU A 229 -1.72 4.49 7.61
CA LEU A 229 -1.35 3.08 7.71
C LEU A 229 0.07 2.78 7.24
N ILE A 230 0.60 3.54 6.28
CA ILE A 230 2.00 3.42 5.84
C ILE A 230 2.96 3.93 6.93
N LYS A 231 2.51 4.87 7.78
CA LYS A 231 3.30 5.47 8.87
C LYS A 231 3.26 4.69 10.18
N ALA A 232 2.19 3.91 10.42
CA ALA A 232 2.03 3.04 11.59
C ALA A 232 2.98 1.83 11.56
#